data_AF-A0A7V9AK68-F1
#
_entry.id   AF-A0A7V9AK68-F1
#
_cell.length_a   1.000
_cell.length_b   1.000
_cell.length_c   1.000
_cell.angle_alpha   90.00
_cell.angle_beta   90.00
_cell.angle_gamma   90.00
#
_symmetry.space_group_name_H-M   'P 1'
#
loop_
_entity.id
_entity.type
_entity.pdbx_description
1 polymer ?
#
loop_
_entity_poly.entity_id
_entity_poly.type
_entity_poly.pdbx_seq_one_letter_code
_entity_poly.pdbx_strand_id
1 'polypeptide(L)'
;MKITSIQAVRLNAPVRPPLTPPRRPSWTETAEVANPMSRFPEVKAHRGLWLPGWEAVWCRVTLADGTVGYGQTGNGRAVAAVIDDHLAPRLIGEDVTAKERLADKLVRLTSPYGAAGLASYAVSAVDLALWDAHGRLERKPVYALAGGPSRDRLFCYATGNDVDWYQELGFRAFKLACPYGPADGLDGLRRNEEFVARTREQIGDDCELMLDCWMAFDIEYTVRLAETLRPYRLKWIEEYLPPDD
;
A
#
# COMPACT_ATOMS: atom_id res chain seq x y z
N MET A 1 -21.73 -5.75 21.74
CA MET A 1 -20.86 -4.80 22.50
C MET A 1 -20.89 -3.44 21.83
N LYS A 2 -21.25 -2.35 22.54
CA LYS A 2 -21.54 -1.05 21.91
C LYS A 2 -20.30 -0.18 21.71
N ILE A 3 -20.27 0.54 20.58
CA ILE A 3 -19.28 1.59 20.30
C ILE A 3 -19.63 2.84 21.10
N THR A 4 -18.66 3.39 21.83
CA THR A 4 -18.82 4.60 22.67
C THR A 4 -18.09 5.81 22.10
N SER A 5 -17.00 5.63 21.36
CA SER A 5 -16.32 6.71 20.64
C SER A 5 -15.57 6.21 19.41
N ILE A 6 -15.47 7.08 18.41
CA ILE A 6 -14.62 6.92 17.24
C ILE A 6 -13.91 8.26 17.01
N GLN A 7 -12.60 8.25 16.84
CA GLN A 7 -11.79 9.47 16.68
C GLN A 7 -10.62 9.22 15.73
N ALA A 8 -10.36 10.15 14.82
CA ALA A 8 -9.09 10.22 14.12
C ALA A 8 -8.01 10.73 15.08
N VAL A 9 -6.88 10.03 15.11
CA VAL A 9 -5.75 10.32 15.99
C VAL A 9 -4.45 10.22 15.21
N ARG A 10 -3.42 10.89 15.74
CA ARG A 10 -2.03 10.66 15.33
C ARG A 10 -1.40 9.71 16.33
N LEU A 11 -0.68 8.72 15.82
CA LEU A 11 0.07 7.79 16.66
C LEU A 11 1.50 8.27 16.80
N ASN A 12 1.87 8.70 18.00
CA ASN A 12 3.27 8.96 18.36
C ASN A 12 3.89 7.63 18.82
N ALA A 13 4.26 6.78 17.86
CA ALA A 13 4.90 5.51 18.17
C ALA A 13 6.33 5.76 18.70
N PRO A 14 6.79 5.00 19.71
CA PRO A 14 8.17 5.09 20.16
C PRO A 14 9.12 4.71 19.01
N VAL A 15 10.15 5.53 18.81
CA VAL A 15 11.19 5.25 17.81
C VAL A 15 11.88 3.95 18.18
N ARG A 16 11.78 2.94 17.31
CA ARG A 16 12.56 1.71 17.44
C ARG A 16 13.88 1.92 16.67
N PRO A 17 15.03 1.93 17.35
CA PRO A 17 16.30 2.03 16.64
C PRO A 17 16.46 0.81 15.72
N PRO A 18 17.09 0.97 14.54
CA PRO A 18 17.37 -0.16 13.67
C PRO A 18 18.24 -1.18 14.42
N LEU A 19 17.91 -2.46 14.25
CA LEU A 19 18.65 -3.56 14.88
C LEU A 19 20.03 -3.77 14.24
N THR A 20 20.23 -3.25 13.03
CA THR A 20 21.45 -3.41 12.24
C THR A 20 21.82 -2.09 11.56
N PRO A 21 23.13 -1.78 11.41
CA PRO A 21 23.56 -0.64 10.63
C PRO A 21 23.20 -0.81 9.14
N PRO A 22 22.72 0.25 8.44
CA PRO A 22 22.47 0.19 7.01
C PRO A 22 23.79 0.08 6.24
N ARG A 23 23.81 -0.73 5.18
CA ARG A 23 24.99 -0.87 4.29
C ARG A 23 25.10 0.24 3.26
N ARG A 24 23.96 0.83 2.90
CA ARG A 24 23.79 1.94 1.97
C ARG A 24 22.46 2.66 2.28
N PRO A 25 22.25 3.89 1.75
CA PRO A 25 20.94 4.53 1.79
C PRO A 25 19.86 3.62 1.20
N SER A 26 18.65 3.70 1.74
CA SER A 26 17.52 2.91 1.22
C SER A 26 17.24 3.28 -0.23
N TRP A 27 16.86 2.29 -1.07
CA TRP A 27 16.44 2.59 -2.44
C TRP A 27 15.32 3.64 -2.50
N THR A 28 14.47 3.71 -1.47
CA THR A 28 13.38 4.70 -1.38
C THR A 28 13.86 6.15 -1.31
N GLU A 29 15.12 6.38 -0.97
CA GLU A 29 15.72 7.73 -0.90
C GLU A 29 16.37 8.16 -2.22
N THR A 30 16.83 7.20 -3.03
CA THR A 30 17.71 7.48 -4.16
C THR A 30 17.17 7.00 -5.51
N ALA A 31 16.18 6.11 -5.53
CA ALA A 31 15.68 5.54 -6.77
C ALA A 31 14.71 6.50 -7.46
N GLU A 32 15.02 6.79 -8.73
CA GLU A 32 14.04 7.30 -9.67
C GLU A 32 13.04 6.17 -9.99
N VAL A 33 11.76 6.49 -9.93
CA VAL A 33 10.66 5.56 -10.23
C VAL A 33 9.73 6.25 -11.21
N ALA A 34 9.45 5.60 -12.34
CA ALA A 34 8.50 6.07 -13.33
C ALA A 34 7.15 6.32 -12.65
N ASN A 35 6.52 7.43 -13.00
CA ASN A 35 5.29 7.88 -12.38
C ASN A 35 4.48 8.77 -13.35
N PRO A 36 3.21 9.11 -13.07
CA PRO A 36 2.40 9.97 -13.92
C PRO A 36 3.00 11.37 -14.14
N MET A 37 3.86 11.83 -13.21
CA MET A 37 4.56 13.11 -13.31
C MET A 37 5.93 13.00 -14.01
N SER A 38 6.32 11.84 -14.54
CA SER A 38 7.62 11.66 -15.21
C SER A 38 7.82 12.51 -16.46
N ARG A 39 6.75 13.11 -17.01
CA ARG A 39 6.83 14.07 -18.13
C ARG A 39 7.32 15.47 -17.69
N PHE A 40 7.41 15.72 -16.39
CA PHE A 40 7.81 17.01 -15.80
C PHE A 40 9.20 16.86 -15.15
N PRO A 41 10.30 17.27 -15.83
CA PRO A 41 11.66 17.02 -15.38
C PRO A 41 11.97 17.55 -13.96
N GLU A 42 11.33 18.63 -13.55
CA GLU A 42 11.50 19.29 -12.26
C GLU A 42 11.03 18.45 -11.06
N VAL A 43 10.14 17.48 -11.26
CA VAL A 43 9.58 16.63 -10.20
C VAL A 43 9.76 15.13 -10.46
N LYS A 44 10.29 14.76 -11.63
CA LYS A 44 10.47 13.36 -12.05
C LYS A 44 11.33 12.55 -11.09
N ALA A 45 12.44 13.13 -10.63
CA ALA A 45 13.52 12.43 -9.94
C ALA A 45 13.05 11.72 -8.66
N HIS A 46 12.04 12.26 -7.95
CA HIS A 46 11.57 11.68 -6.71
C HIS A 46 10.11 12.05 -6.44
N ARG A 47 9.28 11.06 -6.05
CA ARG A 47 7.83 11.26 -5.80
C ARG A 47 7.53 12.30 -4.72
N GLY A 48 8.43 12.45 -3.74
CA GLY A 48 8.30 13.47 -2.70
C GLY A 48 8.36 14.93 -3.19
N LEU A 49 8.74 15.16 -4.45
CA LEU A 49 8.76 16.51 -5.04
C LEU A 49 7.36 17.01 -5.43
N TRP A 50 6.36 16.12 -5.52
CA TRP A 50 5.01 16.49 -5.96
C TRP A 50 3.88 15.78 -5.19
N LEU A 51 4.14 14.65 -4.53
CA LEU A 51 3.17 14.06 -3.61
C LEU A 51 2.91 15.01 -2.43
N PRO A 52 1.67 15.08 -1.92
CA PRO A 52 1.37 15.91 -0.77
C PRO A 52 2.12 15.41 0.47
N GLY A 53 2.63 16.32 1.29
CA GLY A 53 3.25 16.02 2.59
C GLY A 53 2.24 15.62 3.69
N TRP A 54 1.16 14.93 3.33
CA TRP A 54 0.13 14.53 4.27
C TRP A 54 0.57 13.34 5.12
N GLU A 55 0.41 13.48 6.43
CA GLU A 55 0.78 12.44 7.40
C GLU A 55 -0.20 11.25 7.38
N ALA A 56 0.23 10.13 7.96
CA ALA A 56 -0.67 9.02 8.26
C ALA A 56 -1.71 9.39 9.33
N VAL A 57 -2.88 8.76 9.28
CA VAL A 57 -3.98 8.93 10.23
C VAL A 57 -4.36 7.58 10.80
N TRP A 58 -4.71 7.55 12.07
CA TRP A 58 -5.25 6.37 12.73
C TRP A 58 -6.69 6.64 13.14
N CYS A 59 -7.57 5.67 12.97
CA CYS A 59 -8.88 5.65 13.59
C CYS A 59 -8.78 4.86 14.89
N ARG A 60 -9.28 5.46 15.99
CA ARG A 60 -9.42 4.82 17.30
C ARG A 60 -10.90 4.58 17.59
N VAL A 61 -11.29 3.34 17.80
CA VAL A 61 -12.64 2.94 18.24
C VAL A 61 -12.58 2.52 19.71
N THR A 62 -13.46 3.05 20.56
CA THR A 62 -13.62 2.60 21.96
C THR A 62 -14.98 1.93 22.14
N LEU A 63 -14.99 0.80 22.85
CA LEU A 63 -16.19 0.05 23.20
C LEU A 63 -16.65 0.36 24.64
N ALA A 64 -17.87 -0.07 24.98
CA ALA A 64 -18.47 0.18 26.29
C ALA A 64 -17.74 -0.49 27.46
N ASP A 65 -17.01 -1.58 27.21
CA ASP A 65 -16.16 -2.26 28.22
C ASP A 65 -14.75 -1.65 28.32
N GLY A 66 -14.46 -0.59 27.57
CA GLY A 66 -13.14 0.03 27.51
C GLY A 66 -12.18 -0.59 26.50
N THR A 67 -12.58 -1.64 25.76
CA THR A 67 -11.77 -2.19 24.67
C THR A 67 -11.55 -1.11 23.60
N VAL A 68 -10.31 -1.02 23.10
CA VAL A 68 -9.91 -0.05 22.07
C VAL A 68 -9.36 -0.79 20.86
N GLY A 69 -9.84 -0.44 19.67
CA GLY A 69 -9.30 -0.91 18.39
C GLY A 69 -8.72 0.23 17.54
N TYR A 70 -7.78 -0.12 16.66
CA TYR A 70 -7.05 0.81 15.81
C TYR A 70 -7.04 0.40 14.34
N GLY A 71 -7.18 1.38 13.44
CA GLY A 71 -7.05 1.19 11.99
C GLY A 71 -6.27 2.34 11.36
N GLN A 72 -5.22 2.03 10.59
CA GLN A 72 -4.37 3.04 9.96
C GLN A 72 -4.83 3.34 8.52
N THR A 73 -4.66 4.58 8.09
CA THR A 73 -4.79 5.02 6.70
C THR A 73 -3.86 6.20 6.39
N GLY A 74 -3.87 6.67 5.15
CA GLY A 74 -3.09 7.83 4.67
C GLY A 74 -3.91 9.13 4.53
N ASN A 75 -3.30 10.13 3.91
CA ASN A 75 -3.92 11.39 3.47
C ASN A 75 -4.38 12.36 4.58
N GLY A 76 -3.80 12.26 5.77
CA GLY A 76 -3.81 13.32 6.77
C GLY A 76 -5.19 13.88 7.12
N ARG A 77 -5.24 15.20 7.36
CA ARG A 77 -6.45 15.90 7.80
C ARG A 77 -7.64 15.71 6.86
N ALA A 78 -7.41 15.51 5.57
CA ALA A 78 -8.47 15.30 4.59
C ALA A 78 -9.29 14.04 4.91
N VAL A 79 -8.62 12.94 5.26
CA VAL A 79 -9.29 11.71 5.69
C VAL A 79 -9.78 11.80 7.14
N ALA A 80 -9.03 12.46 8.01
CA ALA A 80 -9.44 12.64 9.41
C ALA A 80 -10.80 13.35 9.54
N ALA A 81 -11.06 14.39 8.75
CA ALA A 81 -12.34 15.10 8.75
C ALA A 81 -13.51 14.19 8.33
N VAL A 82 -13.31 13.29 7.37
CA VAL A 82 -14.34 12.31 6.99
C VAL A 82 -14.63 11.34 8.14
N ILE A 83 -13.59 10.91 8.87
CA ILE A 83 -13.74 10.04 10.04
C ILE A 83 -14.50 10.78 11.15
N ASP A 84 -14.01 11.94 11.59
CA ASP A 84 -14.51 12.65 12.78
C ASP A 84 -15.87 13.32 12.55
N ASP A 85 -16.02 14.03 11.43
CA ASP A 85 -17.18 14.89 11.22
C ASP A 85 -18.35 14.12 10.59
N HIS A 86 -18.05 13.06 9.85
CA HIS A 86 -19.06 12.27 9.16
C HIS A 86 -19.25 10.87 9.72
N LEU A 87 -18.27 9.97 9.63
CA LEU A 87 -18.49 8.54 9.94
C LEU A 87 -18.72 8.29 11.43
N ALA A 88 -17.90 8.88 12.29
CA ALA A 88 -17.88 8.64 13.73
C ALA A 88 -19.25 8.85 14.40
N PRO A 89 -19.96 9.99 14.22
CA PRO A 89 -21.24 10.22 14.89
C PRO A 89 -22.35 9.24 14.49
N ARG A 90 -22.26 8.59 13.31
CA ARG A 90 -23.29 7.65 12.82
C ARG A 90 -23.09 6.21 13.28
N LEU A 91 -21.97 5.92 13.94
CA LEU A 91 -21.62 4.59 14.43
C LEU A 91 -21.67 4.48 15.96
N ILE A 92 -21.80 5.58 16.69
CA ILE A 92 -21.97 5.55 18.15
C ILE A 92 -23.24 4.76 18.51
N GLY A 93 -23.12 3.84 19.46
CA GLY A 93 -24.23 2.98 19.91
C GLY A 93 -24.52 1.77 19.00
N GLU A 94 -23.83 1.63 17.86
CA GLU A 94 -23.88 0.40 17.07
C GLU A 94 -23.14 -0.75 17.78
N ASP A 95 -23.49 -1.99 17.41
CA ASP A 95 -22.80 -3.17 17.93
C ASP A 95 -21.59 -3.51 17.04
N VAL A 96 -20.38 -3.52 17.61
CA VAL A 96 -19.14 -3.85 16.89
C VAL A 96 -19.15 -5.27 16.30
N THR A 97 -20.01 -6.17 16.81
CA THR A 97 -20.10 -7.53 16.27
C THR A 97 -20.85 -7.60 14.94
N ALA A 98 -21.63 -6.57 14.58
CA ALA A 98 -22.45 -6.50 13.37
C ALA A 98 -21.65 -6.08 12.12
N LYS A 99 -20.52 -6.75 11.86
CA LYS A 99 -19.49 -6.38 10.87
C LYS A 99 -20.06 -6.06 9.48
N GLU A 100 -20.81 -6.99 8.87
CA GLU A 100 -21.37 -6.81 7.52
C GLU A 100 -22.33 -5.60 7.43
N ARG A 101 -23.12 -5.38 8.48
CA ARG A 101 -24.02 -4.22 8.57
C ARG A 101 -23.23 -2.91 8.67
N LEU A 102 -22.14 -2.90 9.43
CA LEU A 102 -21.30 -1.71 9.59
C LEU A 102 -20.54 -1.40 8.31
N ALA A 103 -20.01 -2.43 7.62
CA ALA A 103 -19.35 -2.28 6.32
C ALA A 103 -20.32 -1.72 5.26
N ASP A 104 -21.52 -2.30 5.11
CA ASP A 104 -22.55 -1.78 4.19
C ASP A 104 -22.95 -0.34 4.54
N LYS A 105 -23.16 -0.04 5.82
CA LYS A 105 -23.47 1.31 6.29
C LYS A 105 -22.36 2.30 5.95
N LEU A 106 -21.10 1.96 6.20
CA LEU A 106 -19.94 2.82 5.93
C LEU A 106 -19.86 3.19 4.45
N VAL A 107 -19.96 2.21 3.54
CA VAL A 107 -19.92 2.44 2.09
C VAL A 107 -21.11 3.29 1.62
N ARG A 108 -22.32 3.03 2.15
CA ARG A 108 -23.51 3.81 1.81
C ARG A 108 -23.44 5.25 2.31
N LEU A 109 -22.87 5.48 3.49
CA LEU A 109 -22.69 6.83 4.03
C LEU A 109 -21.83 7.68 3.09
N THR A 110 -20.76 7.13 2.52
CA THR A 110 -19.84 7.91 1.68
C THR A 110 -20.25 8.00 0.20
N SER A 111 -21.26 7.24 -0.23
CA SER A 111 -21.70 7.16 -1.63
C SER A 111 -21.95 8.53 -2.31
N PRO A 112 -22.48 9.58 -1.64
CA PRO A 112 -22.68 10.88 -2.28
C PRO A 112 -21.40 11.61 -2.74
N TYR A 113 -20.23 11.25 -2.20
CA TYR A 113 -18.95 11.90 -2.53
C TYR A 113 -17.82 10.92 -2.88
N GLY A 114 -18.17 9.65 -3.14
CA GLY A 114 -17.28 8.71 -3.82
C GLY A 114 -17.20 7.33 -3.20
N ALA A 115 -16.85 6.36 -4.05
CA ALA A 115 -16.53 4.99 -3.68
C ALA A 115 -15.01 4.71 -3.60
N ALA A 116 -14.19 5.68 -4.02
CA ALA A 116 -12.73 5.58 -4.10
C ALA A 116 -12.05 6.80 -3.44
N GLY A 117 -10.72 6.82 -3.43
CA GLY A 117 -9.94 7.93 -2.90
C GLY A 117 -10.20 8.20 -1.41
N LEU A 118 -10.26 9.48 -1.03
CA LEU A 118 -10.37 9.92 0.38
C LEU A 118 -11.55 9.29 1.15
N ALA A 119 -12.68 9.10 0.48
CA ALA A 119 -13.84 8.42 1.06
C ALA A 119 -13.52 6.96 1.44
N SER A 120 -12.97 6.21 0.50
CA SER A 120 -12.58 4.81 0.72
C SER A 120 -11.48 4.68 1.79
N TYR A 121 -10.53 5.61 1.85
CA TYR A 121 -9.49 5.63 2.89
C TYR A 121 -10.05 5.83 4.30
N ALA A 122 -11.08 6.67 4.45
CA ALA A 122 -11.77 6.88 5.71
C ALA A 122 -12.58 5.63 6.13
N VAL A 123 -13.32 5.04 5.19
CA VAL A 123 -14.07 3.79 5.40
C VAL A 123 -13.14 2.68 5.85
N SER A 124 -12.03 2.46 5.15
CA SER A 124 -11.03 1.44 5.49
C SER A 124 -10.43 1.65 6.88
N ALA A 125 -10.12 2.89 7.27
CA ALA A 125 -9.58 3.17 8.60
C ALA A 125 -10.56 2.80 9.73
N VAL A 126 -11.84 3.16 9.56
CA VAL A 126 -12.88 2.83 10.53
C VAL A 126 -13.13 1.33 10.56
N ASP A 127 -13.26 0.68 9.41
CA ASP A 127 -13.50 -0.76 9.31
C ASP A 127 -12.37 -1.57 9.97
N LEU A 128 -11.10 -1.25 9.67
CA LEU A 128 -9.95 -1.89 10.31
C LEU A 128 -9.94 -1.71 11.84
N ALA A 129 -10.32 -0.52 12.33
CA ALA A 129 -10.42 -0.26 13.76
C ALA A 129 -11.54 -1.07 14.43
N LEU A 130 -12.67 -1.27 13.73
CA LEU A 130 -13.77 -2.13 14.18
C LEU A 130 -13.34 -3.60 14.24
N TRP A 131 -12.59 -4.08 13.23
CA TRP A 131 -12.02 -5.43 13.24
C TRP A 131 -11.02 -5.64 14.38
N ASP A 132 -10.11 -4.69 14.63
CA ASP A 132 -9.17 -4.77 15.76
C ASP A 132 -9.90 -4.75 17.11
N ALA A 133 -10.91 -3.87 17.28
CA ALA A 133 -11.72 -3.81 18.49
C ALA A 133 -12.47 -5.14 18.73
N HIS A 134 -13.06 -5.73 17.68
CA HIS A 134 -13.74 -7.03 17.75
C HIS A 134 -12.75 -8.15 18.09
N GLY A 135 -11.59 -8.21 17.43
CA GLY A 135 -10.53 -9.18 17.74
C GLY A 135 -10.11 -9.13 19.21
N ARG A 136 -9.91 -7.92 19.75
CA ARG A 136 -9.54 -7.71 21.16
C ARG A 136 -10.64 -8.09 22.13
N LEU A 137 -11.89 -7.73 21.83
CA LEU A 137 -13.06 -8.12 22.62
C LEU A 137 -13.16 -9.65 22.74
N GLU A 138 -12.95 -10.36 21.63
CA GLU A 138 -13.00 -11.82 21.56
C GLU A 138 -11.70 -12.51 22.01
N ARG A 139 -10.65 -11.73 22.29
CA ARG A 139 -9.28 -12.22 22.55
C ARG A 139 -8.79 -13.18 21.46
N LYS A 140 -9.09 -12.86 20.20
CA LYS A 140 -8.74 -13.66 19.02
C LYS A 140 -8.00 -12.80 18.00
N PRO A 141 -7.05 -13.38 17.25
CA PRO A 141 -6.50 -12.70 16.08
C PRO A 141 -7.60 -12.51 15.03
N VAL A 142 -7.52 -11.42 14.26
CA VAL A 142 -8.54 -11.06 13.24
C VAL A 142 -8.80 -12.21 12.25
N TYR A 143 -7.76 -12.92 11.81
CA TYR A 143 -7.94 -14.05 10.88
C TYR A 143 -8.84 -15.17 11.44
N ALA A 144 -8.87 -15.37 12.77
CA ALA A 144 -9.74 -16.37 13.39
C ALA A 144 -11.21 -15.95 13.36
N LEU A 145 -11.48 -14.64 13.30
CA LEU A 145 -12.81 -14.08 13.09
C LEU A 145 -13.21 -14.05 11.60
N ALA A 146 -12.24 -14.17 10.70
CA ALA A 146 -12.41 -14.15 9.24
C ALA A 146 -12.31 -15.56 8.62
N GLY A 147 -12.85 -16.58 9.29
CA GLY A 147 -12.92 -17.95 8.78
C GLY A 147 -11.81 -18.89 9.23
N GLY A 148 -10.83 -18.41 10.00
CA GLY A 148 -9.77 -19.27 10.55
C GLY A 148 -8.56 -19.45 9.61
N PRO A 149 -7.54 -20.20 10.05
CA PRO A 149 -6.34 -20.42 9.26
C PRO A 149 -6.66 -21.29 8.03
N SER A 150 -6.25 -20.84 6.84
CA SER A 150 -6.30 -21.63 5.61
C SER A 150 -4.95 -22.26 5.23
N ARG A 151 -3.87 -21.90 5.94
CA ARG A 151 -2.50 -22.37 5.72
C ARG A 151 -1.64 -22.06 6.95
N ASP A 152 -0.58 -22.85 7.14
CA ASP A 152 0.37 -22.66 8.25
C ASP A 152 1.43 -21.60 7.97
N ARG A 153 1.70 -21.31 6.69
CA ARG A 153 2.75 -20.36 6.26
C ARG A 153 2.25 -19.50 5.10
N LEU A 154 2.62 -18.22 5.13
CA LEU A 154 2.38 -17.27 4.04
C LEU A 154 3.66 -17.08 3.23
N PHE A 155 3.54 -17.18 1.92
CA PHE A 155 4.59 -16.76 1.00
C PHE A 155 4.57 -15.24 0.89
N CYS A 156 5.73 -14.60 1.04
CA CYS A 156 5.91 -13.17 0.85
C CYS A 156 6.96 -12.94 -0.23
N TYR A 157 6.73 -11.93 -1.07
CA TYR A 157 7.74 -11.39 -1.99
C TYR A 157 8.23 -10.04 -1.46
N ALA A 158 9.42 -9.61 -1.88
CA ALA A 158 9.99 -8.32 -1.51
C ALA A 158 9.80 -7.30 -2.63
N THR A 159 9.29 -6.11 -2.30
CA THR A 159 9.22 -4.97 -3.23
C THR A 159 10.35 -4.00 -2.92
N GLY A 160 11.14 -3.67 -3.95
CA GLY A 160 12.21 -2.68 -3.87
C GLY A 160 13.43 -3.08 -4.69
N ASN A 161 14.42 -2.19 -4.72
CA ASN A 161 15.60 -2.35 -5.59
C ASN A 161 16.85 -2.85 -4.82
N ASP A 162 16.75 -3.06 -3.50
CA ASP A 162 17.81 -3.63 -2.66
C ASP A 162 17.81 -5.18 -2.69
N VAL A 163 17.88 -5.75 -3.90
CA VAL A 163 17.62 -7.18 -4.16
C VAL A 163 18.59 -8.12 -3.44
N ASP A 164 19.87 -7.77 -3.38
CA ASP A 164 20.91 -8.53 -2.65
C ASP A 164 20.55 -8.70 -1.16
N TRP A 165 20.10 -7.63 -0.51
CA TRP A 165 19.66 -7.67 0.88
C TRP A 165 18.41 -8.52 1.05
N TYR A 166 17.45 -8.44 0.12
CA TYR A 166 16.26 -9.29 0.15
C TYR A 166 16.58 -10.78 -0.05
N GLN A 167 17.57 -11.12 -0.89
CA GLN A 167 18.06 -12.50 -1.04
C GLN A 167 18.64 -13.02 0.29
N GLU A 168 19.42 -12.22 1.00
CA GLU A 168 19.96 -12.58 2.33
C GLU A 168 18.87 -12.82 3.37
N LEU A 169 17.76 -12.08 3.29
CA LEU A 169 16.57 -12.30 4.14
C LEU A 169 15.78 -13.56 3.75
N GLY A 170 16.14 -14.22 2.65
CA GLY A 170 15.55 -15.48 2.20
C GLY A 170 14.37 -15.34 1.24
N PHE A 171 14.09 -14.14 0.73
CA PHE A 171 13.08 -13.97 -0.31
C PHE A 171 13.47 -14.71 -1.59
N ARG A 172 12.46 -15.19 -2.33
CA ARG A 172 12.60 -15.89 -3.61
C ARG A 172 11.80 -15.22 -4.74
N ALA A 173 11.20 -14.07 -4.44
CA ALA A 173 10.41 -13.29 -5.38
C ALA A 173 10.63 -11.81 -5.11
N PHE A 174 10.90 -11.07 -6.17
CA PHE A 174 11.32 -9.67 -6.10
C PHE A 174 10.51 -8.83 -7.07
N LYS A 175 9.92 -7.73 -6.58
CA LYS A 175 9.23 -6.73 -7.40
C LYS A 175 10.04 -5.46 -7.44
N LEU A 176 10.59 -5.15 -8.61
CA LEU A 176 11.38 -3.95 -8.84
C LEU A 176 10.50 -2.74 -9.07
N ALA A 177 10.95 -1.56 -8.64
CA ALA A 177 10.35 -0.30 -9.04
C ALA A 177 10.95 0.16 -10.37
N CYS A 178 10.13 0.25 -11.41
CA CYS A 178 10.55 0.58 -12.77
C CYS A 178 11.01 2.04 -12.85
N PRO A 179 12.25 2.33 -13.29
CA PRO A 179 12.79 3.68 -13.24
C PRO A 179 12.32 4.61 -14.37
N TYR A 180 12.17 4.09 -15.59
CA TYR A 180 11.89 4.92 -16.78
C TYR A 180 10.53 4.60 -17.39
N GLY A 181 9.93 5.59 -18.06
CA GLY A 181 8.62 5.45 -18.70
C GLY A 181 8.55 6.08 -20.10
N PRO A 182 7.34 6.30 -20.65
CA PRO A 182 7.14 6.84 -22.00
C PRO A 182 7.88 8.15 -22.27
N ALA A 183 8.00 9.01 -21.25
CA ALA A 183 8.71 10.28 -21.34
C ALA A 183 10.21 10.14 -21.67
N ASP A 184 10.80 8.97 -21.38
CA ASP A 184 12.20 8.64 -21.65
C ASP A 184 12.42 7.96 -23.01
N GLY A 185 11.33 7.69 -23.74
CA GLY A 185 11.35 7.12 -25.08
C GLY A 185 12.14 5.79 -25.18
N LEU A 186 12.86 5.63 -26.30
CA LEU A 186 13.65 4.44 -26.58
C LEU A 186 14.81 4.23 -25.59
N ASP A 187 15.35 5.32 -25.04
CA ASP A 187 16.43 5.23 -24.05
C ASP A 187 15.92 4.63 -22.74
N GLY A 188 14.76 5.09 -22.27
CA GLY A 188 14.09 4.50 -21.12
C GLY A 188 13.81 3.01 -21.28
N LEU A 189 13.34 2.57 -22.46
CA LEU A 189 13.13 1.15 -22.75
C LEU A 189 14.42 0.33 -22.61
N ARG A 190 15.53 0.78 -23.21
CA ARG A 190 16.83 0.09 -23.11
C ARG A 190 17.33 0.03 -21.67
N ARG A 191 17.22 1.14 -20.93
CA ARG A 191 17.70 1.19 -19.53
C ARG A 191 16.85 0.37 -18.59
N ASN A 192 15.53 0.27 -18.83
CA ASN A 192 14.66 -0.66 -18.12
C ASN A 192 15.03 -2.11 -18.42
N GLU A 193 15.33 -2.44 -19.69
CA GLU A 193 15.83 -3.77 -20.07
C GLU A 193 17.12 -4.12 -19.33
N GLU A 194 18.14 -3.26 -19.39
CA GLU A 194 19.41 -3.46 -18.68
C GLU A 194 19.21 -3.63 -17.17
N PHE A 195 18.30 -2.86 -16.58
CA PHE A 195 17.97 -2.95 -15.17
C PHE A 195 17.36 -4.30 -14.79
N VAL A 196 16.39 -4.78 -15.58
CA VAL A 196 15.75 -6.09 -15.38
C VAL A 196 16.74 -7.23 -15.67
N ALA A 197 17.55 -7.11 -16.72
CA ALA A 197 18.55 -8.09 -17.12
C ALA A 197 19.56 -8.35 -16.01
N ARG A 198 20.15 -7.29 -15.45
CA ARG A 198 21.10 -7.39 -14.32
C ARG A 198 20.46 -8.03 -13.10
N THR A 199 19.20 -7.67 -12.81
CA THR A 199 18.50 -8.28 -11.68
C THR A 199 18.25 -9.76 -11.91
N ARG A 200 17.82 -10.16 -13.12
CA ARG A 200 17.62 -11.56 -13.49
C ARG A 200 18.92 -12.36 -13.36
N GLU A 201 20.03 -11.83 -13.86
CA GLU A 201 21.36 -12.44 -13.69
C GLU A 201 21.72 -12.64 -12.21
N GLN A 202 21.46 -11.63 -11.37
CA GLN A 202 21.76 -11.68 -9.93
C GLN A 202 20.91 -12.72 -9.17
N ILE A 203 19.60 -12.79 -9.42
CA ILE A 203 18.69 -13.65 -8.66
C ILE A 203 18.62 -15.09 -9.20
N GLY A 204 19.14 -15.30 -10.41
CA GLY A 204 19.08 -16.57 -11.12
C GLY A 204 17.69 -16.91 -11.64
N ASP A 205 17.59 -18.12 -12.19
CA ASP A 205 16.40 -18.58 -12.92
C ASP A 205 15.32 -19.22 -12.04
N ASP A 206 15.64 -19.48 -10.77
CA ASP A 206 14.75 -20.12 -9.79
C ASP A 206 13.95 -19.11 -8.94
N CYS A 207 14.24 -17.81 -9.08
CA CYS A 207 13.51 -16.75 -8.39
C CYS A 207 12.47 -16.09 -9.29
N GLU A 208 11.36 -15.66 -8.71
CA GLU A 208 10.34 -14.86 -9.40
C GLU A 208 10.79 -13.40 -9.50
N LEU A 209 10.49 -12.76 -10.63
CA LEU A 209 10.80 -11.36 -10.86
C LEU A 209 9.56 -10.64 -11.38
N MET A 210 9.28 -9.48 -10.81
CA MET A 210 8.13 -8.64 -11.15
C MET A 210 8.60 -7.20 -11.33
N LEU A 211 7.81 -6.42 -12.04
CA LEU A 211 8.11 -5.01 -12.32
C LEU A 211 6.90 -4.15 -11.99
N ASP A 212 7.07 -3.13 -11.16
CA ASP A 212 6.05 -2.16 -10.76
C ASP A 212 6.28 -0.84 -11.50
N CYS A 213 5.24 -0.36 -12.18
CA CYS A 213 5.30 0.78 -13.09
C CYS A 213 4.55 2.02 -12.57
N TRP A 214 3.92 1.93 -11.39
CA TRP A 214 3.25 3.01 -10.67
C TRP A 214 2.45 4.00 -11.55
N MET A 215 1.49 3.49 -12.30
CA MET A 215 0.54 4.21 -13.17
C MET A 215 1.19 5.05 -14.27
N ALA A 216 2.47 4.80 -14.62
CA ALA A 216 3.26 5.74 -15.39
C ALA A 216 3.13 5.63 -16.91
N PHE A 217 2.59 4.52 -17.42
CA PHE A 217 2.70 4.14 -18.84
C PHE A 217 1.39 4.30 -19.60
N ASP A 218 1.52 4.22 -20.92
CA ASP A 218 0.41 4.02 -21.84
C ASP A 218 0.46 2.60 -22.43
N ILE A 219 -0.56 2.24 -23.22
CA ILE A 219 -0.69 0.92 -23.82
C ILE A 219 0.49 0.60 -24.75
N GLU A 220 0.92 1.55 -25.59
CA GLU A 220 1.99 1.31 -26.57
C GLU A 220 3.32 1.01 -25.90
N TYR A 221 3.72 1.83 -24.92
CA TYR A 221 4.97 1.65 -24.19
C TYR A 221 4.95 0.35 -23.40
N THR A 222 3.83 0.03 -22.75
CA THR A 222 3.66 -1.20 -21.99
C THR A 222 3.85 -2.44 -22.86
N VAL A 223 3.21 -2.49 -24.04
CA VAL A 223 3.35 -3.63 -24.96
C VAL A 223 4.80 -3.80 -25.40
N ARG A 224 5.47 -2.70 -25.75
CA ARG A 224 6.87 -2.76 -26.18
C ARG A 224 7.81 -3.20 -25.06
N LEU A 225 7.61 -2.68 -23.85
CA LEU A 225 8.39 -3.10 -22.69
C LEU A 225 8.17 -4.60 -22.40
N ALA A 226 6.92 -5.07 -22.45
CA ALA A 226 6.61 -6.48 -22.22
C ALA A 226 7.28 -7.41 -23.25
N GLU A 227 7.27 -7.05 -24.54
CA GLU A 227 7.96 -7.83 -25.57
C GLU A 227 9.49 -7.79 -25.40
N THR A 228 10.06 -6.62 -25.12
CA THR A 228 11.50 -6.47 -24.83
C THR A 228 11.91 -7.31 -23.62
N LEU A 229 11.08 -7.35 -22.57
CA LEU A 229 11.40 -8.05 -21.32
C LEU A 229 11.07 -9.55 -21.33
N ARG A 230 10.50 -10.07 -22.43
CA ARG A 230 10.10 -11.48 -22.56
C ARG A 230 11.21 -12.48 -22.25
N PRO A 231 12.49 -12.27 -22.65
CA PRO A 231 13.58 -13.19 -22.30
C PRO A 231 13.83 -13.33 -20.79
N TYR A 232 13.48 -12.34 -19.97
CA TYR A 232 13.75 -12.33 -18.53
C TYR A 232 12.65 -12.97 -17.69
N ARG A 233 11.58 -13.46 -18.33
CA ARG A 233 10.53 -14.29 -17.72
C ARG A 233 9.93 -13.63 -16.47
N LEU A 234 9.49 -12.38 -16.62
CA LEU A 234 8.76 -11.70 -15.55
C LEU A 234 7.46 -12.45 -15.24
N LYS A 235 7.12 -12.53 -13.95
CA LYS A 235 5.87 -13.14 -13.48
C LYS A 235 4.67 -12.22 -13.75
N TRP A 236 4.83 -10.92 -13.51
CA TRP A 236 3.85 -9.90 -13.86
C TRP A 236 4.52 -8.51 -14.02
N ILE A 237 3.78 -7.61 -14.66
CA ILE A 237 4.01 -6.17 -14.68
C ILE A 237 2.83 -5.53 -13.95
N GLU A 238 3.10 -4.70 -12.94
CA GLU A 238 2.10 -4.16 -12.03
C GLU A 238 1.83 -2.69 -12.32
N GLU A 239 0.56 -2.30 -12.23
CA GLU A 239 0.10 -0.92 -12.23
C GLU A 239 0.78 -0.09 -13.33
N TYR A 240 0.74 -0.56 -14.58
CA TYR A 240 1.40 0.13 -15.69
C TYR A 240 0.54 1.26 -16.27
N LEU A 241 -0.79 1.12 -16.29
CA LEU A 241 -1.70 2.19 -16.71
C LEU A 241 -2.20 3.02 -15.52
N PRO A 242 -2.66 4.26 -15.78
CA PRO A 242 -3.52 4.98 -14.86
C PRO A 242 -4.75 4.13 -14.45
N PRO A 243 -5.25 4.22 -13.21
CA PRO A 243 -6.35 3.38 -12.72
C PRO A 243 -7.70 3.59 -13.43
N ASP A 244 -7.83 4.66 -14.22
CA ASP A 244 -9.05 5.05 -14.91
C ASP A 244 -9.11 4.56 -16.39
N ASP A 245 -8.09 3.82 -16.86
CA ASP A 245 -7.96 3.21 -18.20
C ASP A 245 -7.87 1.66 -18.09
#